data_AF-A0A7J7M079-F1
#
_entry.id   AF-A0A7J7M079-F1
#
_cell.length_a   1.000
_cell.length_b   1.000
_cell.length_c   1.000
_cell.angle_alpha   90.00
_cell.angle_beta   90.00
_cell.angle_gamma   90.00
#
_symmetry.space_group_name_H-M   'P 1'
#
loop_
_entity.id
_entity.type
_entity.pdbx_description
1 polymer ?
#
loop_
_entity_poly.entity_id
_entity_poly.type
_entity_poly.pdbx_seq_one_letter_code
_entity_poly.pdbx_strand_id
1 'polypeptide(L)'
;MSKGIAEIFFSRQEDVISAVKRYNNVELDGKPMKIEMVTPVLMHLVAVVDNIVGRGRMYGCYGYPIEIQALFFMALRAALTMLKHDTEGKEFVERIITRLHALSYHMRSYFWLDFQQLNDIYRYKTEYSHTAVNKFNVIPDSIPDWIFEFMPTHGGYFIGNVSPARMDFRWFALGNCIAILSSLATPEQSMAIMDLMESRWEQLVGEMPMKICYPAIESHDWRIVTGCDPKNTRWSYHNGGPWPG
;
A
#
# COMPACT_ATOMS: atom_id res chain seq x y z
N MET A 1 -25.77 -27.73 13.25
CA MET A 1 -26.11 -26.44 13.88
C MET A 1 -25.06 -25.43 13.47
N SER A 2 -25.48 -24.33 12.83
CA SER A 2 -24.60 -23.23 12.42
C SER A 2 -23.93 -22.60 13.65
N LYS A 3 -22.62 -22.35 13.63
CA LYS A 3 -21.97 -21.47 14.60
C LYS A 3 -22.37 -20.05 14.21
N GLY A 4 -23.35 -19.48 14.89
CA GLY A 4 -23.85 -18.12 14.62
C GLY A 4 -22.74 -17.09 14.85
N ILE A 5 -22.16 -16.60 13.77
CA ILE A 5 -21.23 -15.47 13.75
C ILE A 5 -21.94 -14.38 12.93
N ALA A 6 -21.98 -13.15 13.46
CA ALA A 6 -22.57 -12.00 12.80
C ALA A 6 -21.60 -10.82 12.88
N GLU A 7 -21.43 -10.12 11.77
CA GLU A 7 -20.61 -8.91 11.66
C GLU A 7 -21.51 -7.68 11.69
N ILE A 8 -21.15 -6.69 12.51
CA ILE A 8 -21.92 -5.46 12.69
C ILE A 8 -20.99 -4.27 12.49
N PHE A 9 -21.38 -3.37 11.60
CA PHE A 9 -20.63 -2.14 11.29
C PHE A 9 -21.30 -0.95 11.98
N PHE A 10 -20.49 -0.12 12.64
CA PHE A 10 -20.93 1.11 13.28
C PHE A 10 -20.20 2.30 12.65
N SER A 11 -20.93 3.40 12.46
CA SER A 11 -20.38 4.64 11.89
C SER A 11 -19.60 5.48 12.90
N ARG A 12 -19.81 5.27 14.21
CA ARG A 12 -19.16 6.03 15.29
C ARG A 12 -18.54 5.09 16.33
N GLN A 13 -17.36 5.44 16.82
CA GLN A 13 -16.66 4.66 17.84
C GLN A 13 -17.44 4.56 19.16
N GLU A 14 -18.21 5.60 19.52
CA GLU A 14 -19.05 5.64 20.72
C GLU A 14 -20.17 4.60 20.69
N ASP A 15 -20.74 4.35 19.51
CA ASP A 15 -21.80 3.35 19.31
C ASP A 15 -21.25 1.93 19.48
N VAL A 16 -20.02 1.68 18.99
CA VAL A 16 -19.31 0.40 19.20
C VAL A 16 -19.10 0.14 20.69
N ILE A 17 -18.56 1.13 21.41
CA ILE A 17 -18.29 0.99 22.85
C ILE A 17 -19.58 0.74 23.62
N SER A 18 -20.66 1.43 23.24
CA SER A 18 -21.99 1.26 23.84
C SER A 18 -22.57 -0.14 23.56
N ALA A 19 -22.42 -0.65 22.34
CA ALA A 19 -22.85 -1.99 21.97
C ALA A 19 -22.06 -3.08 22.71
N VAL A 20 -20.73 -2.97 22.79
CA VAL A 20 -19.89 -3.93 23.54
C VAL A 20 -20.30 -3.97 25.01
N LYS A 21 -20.49 -2.81 25.65
CA LYS A 21 -20.96 -2.75 27.05
C LYS A 21 -22.33 -3.40 27.25
N ARG A 22 -23.21 -3.30 26.26
CA ARG A 22 -24.60 -3.75 26.36
C ARG A 22 -24.78 -5.23 26.06
N TYR A 23 -24.00 -5.79 25.15
CA TYR A 23 -24.26 -7.10 24.57
C TYR A 23 -23.17 -8.14 24.85
N ASN A 24 -21.97 -7.73 25.27
CA ASN A 24 -20.92 -8.68 25.62
C ASN A 24 -21.32 -9.49 26.86
N ASN A 25 -21.13 -10.81 26.82
CA ASN A 25 -21.56 -11.80 27.81
C ASN A 25 -23.06 -11.96 28.01
N VAL A 26 -23.92 -11.35 27.19
CA VAL A 26 -25.36 -11.66 27.20
C VAL A 26 -25.57 -13.08 26.69
N GLU A 27 -26.37 -13.89 27.40
CA GLU A 27 -26.70 -15.24 26.96
C GLU A 27 -27.63 -15.22 25.74
N LEU A 28 -27.20 -15.91 24.69
CA LEU A 28 -28.00 -16.18 23.50
C LEU A 28 -27.95 -17.70 23.27
N ASP A 29 -29.11 -18.34 23.20
CA ASP A 29 -29.24 -19.80 23.02
C ASP A 29 -28.41 -20.63 24.03
N GLY A 30 -28.32 -20.16 25.28
CA GLY A 30 -27.60 -20.83 26.36
C GLY A 30 -26.07 -20.70 26.28
N LYS A 31 -25.53 -19.78 25.47
CA LYS A 31 -24.10 -19.45 25.41
C LYS A 31 -23.88 -17.94 25.56
N PRO A 32 -22.84 -17.51 26.30
CA PRO A 32 -22.51 -16.09 26.39
C PRO A 32 -22.00 -15.59 25.04
N MET A 33 -22.59 -14.49 24.56
CA MET A 33 -22.13 -13.78 23.38
C MET A 33 -20.75 -13.16 23.64
N LYS A 34 -19.78 -13.40 22.75
CA LYS A 34 -18.46 -12.78 22.81
C LYS A 34 -18.34 -11.75 21.69
N ILE A 35 -18.07 -10.49 22.04
CA ILE A 35 -17.88 -9.41 21.07
C ILE A 35 -16.39 -9.05 21.03
N GLU A 36 -15.79 -9.15 19.84
CA GLU A 36 -14.42 -8.71 19.58
C GLU A 36 -14.44 -7.42 18.77
N MET A 37 -13.85 -6.36 19.31
CA MET A 37 -13.70 -5.10 18.58
C MET A 37 -12.55 -5.22 17.59
N VAL A 38 -12.89 -5.18 16.31
CA VAL A 38 -11.90 -5.02 15.23
C VAL A 38 -11.92 -3.55 14.82
N THR A 39 -10.81 -2.85 14.99
CA THR A 39 -10.71 -1.43 14.62
C THR A 39 -11.11 -1.23 13.15
N PRO A 40 -11.92 -0.21 12.79
CA PRO A 40 -12.37 0.02 11.42
C PRO A 40 -11.23 0.17 10.43
N VAL A 41 -10.11 0.76 10.87
CA VAL A 41 -8.87 0.84 10.12
C VAL A 41 -8.42 -0.59 9.76
N LEU A 42 -8.29 -1.49 10.72
CA LEU A 42 -7.90 -2.87 10.43
C LEU A 42 -8.92 -3.61 9.54
N MET A 43 -10.24 -3.41 9.69
CA MET A 43 -11.23 -4.03 8.79
C MET A 43 -11.23 -3.45 7.38
N HIS A 44 -11.08 -2.13 7.21
CA HIS A 44 -10.95 -1.53 5.88
C HIS A 44 -9.63 -1.93 5.23
N LEU A 45 -8.53 -1.91 6.00
CA LEU A 45 -7.22 -2.33 5.52
C LEU A 45 -7.21 -3.82 5.17
N VAL A 46 -7.84 -4.70 5.96
CA VAL A 46 -7.99 -6.13 5.64
C VAL A 46 -8.89 -6.34 4.43
N ALA A 47 -10.03 -5.64 4.31
CA ALA A 47 -10.89 -5.73 3.13
C ALA A 47 -10.19 -5.21 1.86
N VAL A 48 -9.36 -4.18 1.99
CA VAL A 48 -8.55 -3.64 0.89
C VAL A 48 -7.43 -4.60 0.52
N VAL A 49 -6.71 -5.18 1.50
CA VAL A 49 -5.72 -6.24 1.27
C VAL A 49 -6.36 -7.49 0.69
N ASP A 50 -7.53 -7.90 1.14
CA ASP A 50 -8.23 -9.09 0.64
C ASP A 50 -8.80 -8.87 -0.77
N ASN A 51 -9.15 -7.62 -1.14
CA ASN A 51 -9.55 -7.32 -2.52
C ASN A 51 -8.35 -7.18 -3.47
N ILE A 52 -7.21 -6.67 -2.98
CA ILE A 52 -5.97 -6.48 -3.78
C ILE A 52 -5.16 -7.78 -3.88
N VAL A 53 -4.99 -8.51 -2.76
CA VAL A 53 -4.20 -9.74 -2.62
C VAL A 53 -5.09 -10.98 -2.61
N GLY A 54 -6.20 -10.95 -1.85
CA GLY A 54 -7.03 -12.14 -1.56
C GLY A 54 -7.87 -12.67 -2.72
N ARG A 55 -8.02 -11.93 -3.83
CA ARG A 55 -8.65 -12.44 -5.07
C ARG A 55 -7.70 -12.84 -6.18
N GLY A 56 -6.40 -13.00 -5.88
CA GLY A 56 -5.49 -13.85 -6.68
C GLY A 56 -5.55 -13.64 -8.19
N ARG A 57 -5.73 -12.39 -8.65
CA ARG A 57 -5.66 -12.08 -10.08
C ARG A 57 -4.31 -11.48 -10.32
N MET A 58 -3.51 -12.17 -11.14
CA MET A 58 -2.17 -11.72 -11.51
C MET A 58 -2.28 -10.26 -11.99
N TYR A 59 -1.81 -9.31 -11.19
CA TYR A 59 -1.73 -7.89 -11.58
C TYR A 59 -0.30 -7.36 -11.39
N GLY A 60 0.67 -8.28 -11.41
CA GLY A 60 2.08 -7.97 -11.24
C GLY A 60 2.48 -7.55 -9.83
N CYS A 61 1.56 -7.59 -8.85
CA CYS A 61 1.76 -7.18 -7.46
C CYS A 61 2.54 -8.19 -6.58
N TYR A 62 3.20 -9.19 -7.18
CA TYR A 62 4.09 -10.11 -6.45
C TYR A 62 5.35 -9.40 -5.95
N GLY A 63 5.96 -9.88 -4.86
CA GLY A 63 7.15 -9.27 -4.28
C GLY A 63 6.81 -8.32 -3.14
N TYR A 64 7.20 -7.05 -3.26
CA TYR A 64 7.08 -6.06 -2.19
C TYR A 64 6.22 -4.87 -2.64
N PRO A 65 4.90 -5.06 -2.87
CA PRO A 65 4.05 -3.96 -3.32
C PRO A 65 3.89 -2.87 -2.26
N ILE A 66 3.92 -1.60 -2.67
CA ILE A 66 3.85 -0.42 -1.80
C ILE A 66 2.65 -0.46 -0.86
N GLU A 67 1.49 -0.91 -1.33
CA GLU A 67 0.27 -1.00 -0.53
C GLU A 67 0.51 -1.87 0.71
N ILE A 68 1.04 -3.08 0.52
CA ILE A 68 1.32 -4.02 1.62
C ILE A 68 2.41 -3.47 2.55
N GLN A 69 3.45 -2.83 2.01
CA GLN A 69 4.50 -2.25 2.84
C GLN A 69 3.98 -1.08 3.69
N ALA A 70 3.19 -0.17 3.11
CA ALA A 70 2.61 0.97 3.81
C ALA A 70 1.58 0.52 4.86
N LEU A 71 0.76 -0.47 4.52
CA LEU A 71 -0.19 -1.11 5.43
C LEU A 71 0.51 -1.78 6.60
N PHE A 72 1.56 -2.55 6.32
CA PHE A 72 2.34 -3.20 7.35
C PHE A 72 3.01 -2.18 8.27
N PHE A 73 3.54 -1.09 7.72
CA PHE A 73 4.09 0.02 8.51
C PHE A 73 3.03 0.63 9.43
N MET A 74 1.84 0.96 8.90
CA MET A 74 0.73 1.50 9.67
C MET A 74 0.30 0.54 10.80
N ALA A 75 0.17 -0.75 10.49
CA ALA A 75 -0.20 -1.77 11.46
C ALA A 75 0.83 -1.93 12.58
N LEU A 76 2.12 -1.90 12.26
CA LEU A 76 3.20 -1.92 13.27
C LEU A 76 3.14 -0.70 14.20
N ARG A 77 2.87 0.50 13.65
CA ARG A 77 2.67 1.70 14.47
C ARG A 77 1.45 1.59 15.38
N ALA A 78 0.34 1.08 14.86
CA ALA A 78 -0.87 0.86 15.65
C ALA A 78 -0.62 -0.18 16.76
N ALA A 79 0.08 -1.27 16.46
CA ALA A 79 0.43 -2.30 17.43
C ALA A 79 1.23 -1.73 18.62
N LEU A 80 2.19 -0.82 18.38
CA LEU A 80 2.92 -0.15 19.46
C LEU A 80 2.01 0.62 20.43
N THR A 81 0.91 1.18 19.94
CA THR A 81 -0.04 1.92 20.79
C THR A 81 -0.97 1.01 21.60
N MET A 82 -1.12 -0.26 21.20
CA MET A 82 -2.06 -1.21 21.79
C MET A 82 -1.38 -2.28 22.66
N LEU A 83 -0.07 -2.49 22.50
CA LEU A 83 0.66 -3.51 23.24
C LEU A 83 0.80 -3.15 24.73
N LYS A 84 0.63 -4.15 25.59
CA LYS A 84 0.88 -4.03 27.03
C LYS A 84 2.40 -4.01 27.28
N HIS A 85 2.83 -3.32 28.32
CA HIS A 85 4.25 -3.19 28.69
C HIS A 85 4.72 -4.24 29.71
N ASP A 86 4.19 -5.46 29.62
CA ASP A 86 4.68 -6.60 30.40
C ASP A 86 5.97 -7.18 29.78
N THR A 87 6.55 -8.22 30.39
CA THR A 87 7.85 -8.77 29.98
C THR A 87 7.83 -9.27 28.54
N GLU A 88 6.77 -9.97 28.11
CA GLU A 88 6.61 -10.42 26.72
C GLU A 88 6.35 -9.22 25.79
N GLY A 89 5.51 -8.27 26.19
CA GLY A 89 5.21 -7.06 25.41
C GLY A 89 6.44 -6.19 25.15
N LYS A 90 7.40 -6.12 26.08
CA LYS A 90 8.66 -5.39 25.89
C LYS A 90 9.51 -5.97 24.75
N GLU A 91 9.64 -7.30 24.65
CA GLU A 91 10.37 -7.93 23.56
C GLU A 91 9.70 -7.64 22.20
N PHE A 92 8.37 -7.70 22.14
CA PHE A 92 7.63 -7.35 20.92
C PHE A 92 7.80 -5.88 20.53
N VAL A 93 7.78 -4.96 21.50
CA VAL A 93 8.01 -3.53 21.25
C VAL A 93 9.37 -3.30 20.62
N GLU A 94 10.45 -3.90 21.15
CA GLU A 94 11.80 -3.76 20.59
C GLU A 94 11.90 -4.28 19.15
N ARG A 95 11.29 -5.44 18.88
CA ARG A 95 11.24 -6.03 17.53
C ARG A 95 10.45 -5.15 16.56
N ILE A 96 9.33 -4.58 17.01
CA ILE A 96 8.51 -3.68 16.19
C ILE A 96 9.27 -2.39 15.88
N ILE A 97 9.91 -1.75 16.87
CA ILE A 97 10.71 -0.53 16.65
C ILE A 97 11.84 -0.79 15.66
N THR A 98 12.56 -1.90 15.83
CA THR A 98 13.64 -2.29 14.91
C THR A 98 13.11 -2.46 13.48
N ARG A 99 11.96 -3.12 13.31
CA ARG A 99 11.33 -3.30 12.00
C ARG A 99 10.83 -1.98 11.42
N LEU A 100 10.25 -1.09 12.22
CA LEU A 100 9.79 0.23 11.78
C LEU A 100 10.94 1.08 11.27
N HIS A 101 12.10 1.08 11.94
CA HIS A 101 13.29 1.78 11.47
C HIS A 101 13.80 1.23 10.13
N ALA A 102 13.97 -0.09 10.04
CA ALA A 102 14.44 -0.74 8.82
C ALA A 102 13.48 -0.51 7.64
N LEU A 103 12.16 -0.63 7.89
CA LEU A 103 11.13 -0.41 6.88
C LEU A 103 11.08 1.05 6.45
N SER A 104 11.11 2.00 7.38
CA SER A 104 11.16 3.44 7.05
C SER A 104 12.33 3.77 6.15
N TYR A 105 13.54 3.30 6.51
CA TYR A 105 14.74 3.52 5.71
C TYR A 105 14.60 2.89 4.32
N HIS A 106 14.13 1.65 4.25
CA HIS A 106 13.98 0.93 2.99
C HIS A 106 12.99 1.63 2.04
N MET A 107 11.81 1.99 2.55
CA MET A 107 10.78 2.64 1.75
C MET A 107 11.24 4.03 1.27
N ARG A 108 11.76 4.87 2.18
CA ARG A 108 12.18 6.24 1.85
C ARG A 108 13.38 6.29 0.92
N SER A 109 14.27 5.30 0.96
CA SER A 109 15.49 5.29 0.15
C SER A 109 15.31 4.60 -1.21
N TYR A 110 14.47 3.56 -1.29
CA TYR A 110 14.42 2.70 -2.47
C TYR A 110 13.09 2.71 -3.21
N PHE A 111 11.98 2.97 -2.52
CA PHE A 111 10.67 3.11 -3.17
C PHE A 111 10.40 4.54 -3.61
N TRP A 112 11.08 5.53 -3.03
CA TRP A 112 10.87 6.93 -3.40
C TRP A 112 11.41 7.22 -4.80
N LEU A 113 10.58 7.88 -5.61
CA LEU A 113 10.92 8.33 -6.96
C LEU A 113 10.44 9.77 -7.16
N ASP A 114 11.39 10.64 -7.48
CA ASP A 114 11.17 11.99 -7.97
C ASP A 114 12.03 12.21 -9.24
N PHE A 115 11.99 13.41 -9.81
CA PHE A 115 12.76 13.74 -11.01
C PHE A 115 14.27 13.51 -10.85
N GLN A 116 14.83 13.82 -9.67
CA GLN A 116 16.25 13.65 -9.42
C GLN A 116 16.61 12.15 -9.34
N GLN A 117 15.86 11.39 -8.56
CA GLN A 117 16.07 9.94 -8.43
C GLN A 117 15.85 9.20 -9.75
N LEU A 118 14.88 9.61 -10.56
CA LEU A 118 14.67 9.03 -11.89
C LEU A 118 15.90 9.25 -12.79
N ASN A 119 16.47 10.45 -12.78
CA ASN A 119 17.69 10.76 -13.52
C ASN A 119 18.89 9.95 -13.03
N ASP A 120 18.98 9.70 -11.72
CA ASP A 120 20.07 8.92 -11.14
C ASP A 120 19.95 7.43 -11.50
N ILE A 121 18.74 6.87 -11.43
CA ILE A 121 18.46 5.48 -11.85
C ILE A 121 18.74 5.29 -13.34
N TYR A 122 18.37 6.26 -14.18
CA TYR A 122 18.65 6.21 -15.63
C TYR A 122 20.16 6.16 -15.95
N ARG A 123 21.01 6.65 -15.05
CA ARG A 123 22.47 6.66 -15.19
C ARG A 123 23.16 5.48 -14.50
N TYR A 124 22.39 4.53 -13.95
CA TYR A 124 22.98 3.38 -13.29
C TYR A 124 23.88 2.57 -14.22
N LYS A 125 25.00 2.13 -13.65
CA LYS A 125 25.87 1.13 -14.24
C LYS A 125 25.61 -0.20 -13.54
N THR A 126 25.84 -1.28 -14.26
CA THR A 126 25.84 -2.64 -13.71
C THR A 126 27.10 -2.82 -12.87
N GLU A 127 26.93 -2.91 -11.55
CA GLU A 127 28.03 -3.00 -10.58
C GLU A 127 27.76 -4.10 -9.54
N TYR A 128 28.73 -4.97 -9.31
CA TYR A 128 28.70 -6.01 -8.27
C TYR A 128 29.63 -5.62 -7.12
N SER A 129 29.14 -4.83 -6.15
CA SER A 129 29.88 -4.53 -4.92
C SER A 129 28.95 -4.23 -3.75
N HIS A 130 29.43 -4.36 -2.51
CA HIS A 130 28.67 -3.98 -1.30
C HIS A 130 28.43 -2.47 -1.19
N THR A 131 29.20 -1.67 -1.93
CA THR A 131 29.06 -0.21 -2.03
C THR A 131 28.33 0.23 -3.30
N ALA A 132 27.74 -0.71 -4.05
CA ALA A 132 27.06 -0.41 -5.30
C ALA A 132 25.87 0.52 -5.07
N VAL A 133 25.76 1.55 -5.92
CA VAL A 133 24.62 2.46 -5.95
C VAL A 133 23.37 1.72 -6.45
N ASN A 134 23.54 0.89 -7.49
CA ASN A 134 22.48 0.06 -8.05
C ASN A 134 22.25 -1.24 -7.25
N LYS A 135 21.75 -1.11 -6.02
CA LYS A 135 21.58 -2.24 -5.08
C LYS A 135 20.65 -3.35 -5.56
N PHE A 136 19.74 -3.03 -6.49
CA PHE A 136 18.77 -3.98 -7.03
C PHE A 136 19.12 -4.46 -8.44
N ASN A 137 20.27 -4.07 -8.98
CA ASN A 137 20.68 -4.43 -10.35
C ASN A 137 19.60 -4.08 -11.40
N VAL A 138 19.05 -2.88 -11.27
CA VAL A 138 18.05 -2.31 -12.19
C VAL A 138 18.75 -2.03 -13.53
N ILE A 139 18.10 -2.41 -14.63
CA ILE A 139 18.59 -2.16 -15.97
C ILE A 139 17.98 -0.84 -16.45
N PRO A 140 18.77 0.22 -16.74
CA PRO A 140 18.20 1.51 -17.19
C PRO A 140 17.33 1.39 -18.44
N ASP A 141 17.71 0.51 -19.37
CA ASP A 141 16.95 0.25 -20.60
C ASP A 141 15.58 -0.41 -20.34
N SER A 142 15.33 -0.92 -19.12
CA SER A 142 14.01 -1.45 -18.74
C SER A 142 13.06 -0.40 -18.16
N ILE A 143 13.50 0.86 -18.02
CA ILE A 143 12.65 1.94 -17.52
C ILE A 143 11.59 2.28 -18.58
N PRO A 144 10.29 2.25 -18.26
CA PRO A 144 9.24 2.50 -19.25
C PRO A 144 9.21 3.95 -19.73
N ASP A 145 9.12 4.19 -21.04
CA ASP A 145 9.17 5.54 -21.62
C ASP A 145 8.15 6.54 -21.05
N TRP A 146 6.96 6.06 -20.69
CA TRP A 146 5.88 6.90 -20.14
C TRP A 146 6.30 7.64 -18.85
N ILE A 147 7.26 7.11 -18.09
CA ILE A 147 7.66 7.70 -16.80
C ILE A 147 8.35 9.05 -17.01
N PHE A 148 9.08 9.24 -18.11
CA PHE A 148 9.82 10.46 -18.37
C PHE A 148 8.89 11.64 -18.68
N GLU A 149 7.75 11.38 -19.31
CA GLU A 149 6.70 12.38 -19.53
C GLU A 149 5.82 12.55 -18.29
N PHE A 150 5.55 11.46 -17.56
CA PHE A 150 4.72 11.49 -16.38
C PHE A 150 5.38 12.19 -15.19
N MET A 151 6.69 12.05 -14.97
CA MET A 151 7.37 12.64 -13.82
C MET A 151 7.47 14.18 -13.96
N PRO A 152 6.83 14.99 -13.09
CA PRO A 152 6.98 16.44 -13.11
C PRO A 152 8.35 16.87 -12.56
N THR A 153 8.74 18.14 -12.79
CA THR A 153 9.96 18.72 -12.20
C THR A 153 9.84 18.91 -10.69
N HIS A 154 8.63 19.14 -10.19
CA HIS A 154 8.29 19.23 -8.77
C HIS A 154 7.23 18.19 -8.45
N GLY A 155 7.57 17.28 -7.53
CA GLY A 155 6.72 16.18 -7.12
C GLY A 155 7.45 14.84 -7.13
N GLY A 156 6.79 13.82 -6.60
CA GLY A 156 7.34 12.48 -6.50
C GLY A 156 6.36 11.53 -5.81
N TYR A 157 6.66 10.23 -5.82
CA TYR A 157 5.81 9.22 -5.21
C TYR A 157 6.60 7.97 -4.84
N PHE A 158 5.96 7.10 -4.05
CA PHE A 158 6.44 5.74 -3.84
C PHE A 158 5.99 4.83 -4.99
N ILE A 159 6.95 4.23 -5.67
CA ILE A 159 6.70 3.31 -6.79
C ILE A 159 6.00 2.04 -6.33
N GLY A 160 5.34 1.36 -7.27
CA GLY A 160 4.52 0.19 -7.00
C GLY A 160 5.25 -0.98 -6.34
N ASN A 161 6.51 -1.24 -6.73
CA ASN A 161 7.26 -2.39 -6.24
C ASN A 161 8.77 -2.25 -6.46
N VAL A 162 9.56 -2.78 -5.52
CA VAL A 162 11.01 -2.93 -5.66
C VAL A 162 11.39 -4.36 -5.32
N SER A 163 12.07 -5.04 -6.24
CA SER A 163 12.59 -6.41 -6.07
C SER A 163 13.95 -6.53 -6.79
N PRO A 164 14.75 -7.57 -6.49
CA PRO A 164 15.97 -7.82 -7.25
C PRO A 164 15.70 -7.89 -8.76
N ALA A 165 16.45 -7.12 -9.54
CA ALA A 165 16.33 -6.94 -10.99
C ALA A 165 14.96 -6.45 -11.51
N ARG A 166 14.09 -5.92 -10.64
CA ARG A 166 12.75 -5.47 -11.03
C ARG A 166 12.28 -4.27 -10.21
N MET A 167 11.95 -3.19 -10.90
CA MET A 167 11.20 -2.06 -10.33
C MET A 167 9.90 -1.89 -11.11
N ASP A 168 8.78 -1.81 -10.38
CA ASP A 168 7.49 -1.48 -10.95
C ASP A 168 7.23 0.01 -10.71
N PHE A 169 7.45 0.81 -11.74
CA PHE A 169 7.33 2.26 -11.69
C PHE A 169 5.88 2.75 -11.59
N ARG A 170 4.87 1.89 -11.70
CA ARG A 170 3.46 2.34 -11.64
C ARG A 170 3.16 3.05 -10.32
N TRP A 171 2.36 4.10 -10.40
CA TRP A 171 1.82 4.79 -9.24
C TRP A 171 0.61 4.02 -8.70
N PHE A 172 0.51 3.86 -7.39
CA PHE A 172 -0.62 3.22 -6.71
C PHE A 172 -1.19 4.18 -5.67
N ALA A 173 -2.49 4.50 -5.79
CA ALA A 173 -3.15 5.52 -4.98
C ALA A 173 -3.11 5.17 -3.49
N LEU A 174 -3.62 3.98 -3.15
CA LEU A 174 -3.75 3.54 -1.76
C LEU A 174 -2.40 3.53 -1.04
N GLY A 175 -1.37 2.98 -1.67
CA GLY A 175 -0.03 2.87 -1.07
C GLY A 175 0.55 4.25 -0.72
N ASN A 176 0.41 5.22 -1.62
CA ASN A 176 0.87 6.59 -1.39
C ASN A 176 0.02 7.32 -0.34
N CYS A 177 -1.30 7.16 -0.37
CA CYS A 177 -2.20 7.73 0.66
C CYS A 177 -1.88 7.18 2.06
N ILE A 178 -1.74 5.86 2.20
CA ILE A 178 -1.39 5.22 3.47
C ILE A 178 0.01 5.64 3.91
N ALA A 179 0.96 5.82 2.98
CA ALA A 179 2.30 6.28 3.33
C ALA A 179 2.27 7.68 3.97
N ILE A 180 1.43 8.60 3.48
CA ILE A 180 1.20 9.91 4.10
C ILE A 180 0.52 9.74 5.47
N LEU A 181 -0.63 9.06 5.52
CA LEU A 181 -1.46 8.94 6.73
C LEU A 181 -0.72 8.24 7.88
N SER A 182 0.14 7.27 7.57
CA SER A 182 0.95 6.54 8.55
C SER A 182 2.27 7.23 8.87
N SER A 183 2.56 8.42 8.35
CA SER A 183 3.86 9.11 8.46
C SER A 183 5.06 8.25 8.03
N LEU A 184 4.84 7.30 7.12
CA LEU A 184 5.91 6.60 6.42
C LEU A 184 6.65 7.58 5.50
N ALA A 185 5.89 8.38 4.75
CA ALA A 185 6.41 9.51 3.99
C ALA A 185 6.95 10.59 4.94
N THR A 186 8.09 11.21 4.61
CA THR A 186 8.50 12.45 5.29
C THR A 186 7.54 13.60 4.95
N PRO A 187 7.55 14.72 5.68
CA PRO A 187 6.74 15.89 5.32
C PRO A 187 7.01 16.37 3.89
N GLU A 188 8.27 16.37 3.46
CA GLU A 188 8.69 16.78 2.11
C GLU A 188 8.17 15.81 1.05
N GLN A 189 8.28 14.50 1.29
CA GLN A 189 7.73 13.47 0.41
C GLN A 189 6.20 13.55 0.33
N SER A 190 5.53 13.85 1.44
CA SER A 190 4.08 14.00 1.48
C SER A 190 3.64 15.19 0.62
N MET A 191 4.33 16.34 0.74
CA MET A 191 4.08 17.49 -0.11
C MET A 191 4.36 17.17 -1.58
N ALA A 192 5.46 16.50 -1.89
CA ALA A 192 5.79 16.12 -3.26
C ALA A 192 4.79 15.13 -3.88
N ILE A 193 4.15 14.26 -3.09
CA ILE A 193 3.03 13.43 -3.56
C ILE A 193 1.82 14.30 -3.92
N MET A 194 1.51 15.31 -3.11
CA MET A 194 0.43 16.25 -3.41
C MET A 194 0.72 17.09 -4.65
N ASP A 195 1.96 17.61 -4.80
CA ASP A 195 2.40 18.35 -5.98
C ASP A 195 2.32 17.50 -7.27
N LEU A 196 2.66 16.21 -7.17
CA LEU A 196 2.46 15.25 -8.27
C LEU A 196 0.98 15.11 -8.62
N MET A 197 0.12 14.95 -7.62
CA MET A 197 -1.33 14.79 -7.84
C MET A 197 -1.95 16.03 -8.47
N GLU A 198 -1.54 17.23 -8.07
CA GLU A 198 -1.99 18.48 -8.66
C GLU A 198 -1.48 18.62 -10.12
N SER A 199 -0.20 18.35 -10.36
CA SER A 199 0.39 18.48 -11.70
C SER A 199 -0.11 17.43 -12.69
N ARG A 200 -0.51 16.24 -12.21
CA ARG A 200 -1.02 15.11 -13.01
C ARG A 200 -2.49 14.81 -12.73
N TRP A 201 -3.27 15.83 -12.35
CA TRP A 201 -4.68 15.69 -11.96
C TRP A 201 -5.51 14.93 -12.98
N GLU A 202 -5.43 15.31 -14.26
CA GLU A 202 -6.16 14.65 -15.35
C GLU A 202 -5.83 13.15 -15.50
N GLN A 203 -4.57 12.78 -15.25
CA GLN A 203 -4.10 11.40 -15.38
C GLN A 203 -4.43 10.55 -14.15
N LEU A 204 -4.40 11.11 -12.95
CA LEU A 204 -4.57 10.36 -11.69
C LEU A 204 -5.99 10.41 -11.14
N VAL A 205 -6.73 11.48 -11.44
CA VAL A 205 -8.09 11.75 -10.97
C VAL A 205 -9.04 11.84 -12.17
N GLY A 206 -8.78 12.75 -13.10
CA GLY A 206 -9.70 13.05 -14.21
C GLY A 206 -11.09 13.48 -13.70
N GLU A 207 -12.14 13.06 -14.39
CA GLU A 207 -13.53 13.37 -14.01
C GLU A 207 -14.05 12.57 -12.80
N MET A 208 -13.39 11.45 -12.46
CA MET A 208 -13.83 10.52 -11.41
C MET A 208 -12.68 10.19 -10.45
N PRO A 209 -12.65 10.78 -9.24
CA PRO A 209 -11.66 10.42 -8.23
C PRO A 209 -11.85 8.98 -7.75
N MET A 210 -10.81 8.18 -7.50
CA MET A 210 -9.40 8.32 -7.93
C MET A 210 -9.00 7.03 -8.67
N LYS A 211 -8.05 7.08 -9.60
CA LYS A 211 -7.52 5.85 -10.20
C LYS A 211 -6.85 4.97 -9.15
N ILE A 212 -7.05 3.65 -9.24
CA ILE A 212 -6.36 2.70 -8.34
C ILE A 212 -4.85 2.67 -8.60
N CYS A 213 -4.45 2.72 -9.86
CA CYS A 213 -3.06 2.78 -10.29
C CYS A 213 -2.91 3.52 -11.62
N TYR A 214 -1.68 3.94 -11.94
CA TYR A 214 -1.36 4.55 -13.22
C TYR A 214 0.04 4.15 -13.70
N PRO A 215 0.24 3.91 -15.02
CA PRO A 215 -0.79 3.74 -16.04
C PRO A 215 -1.45 2.35 -15.99
N ALA A 216 -2.43 2.11 -16.86
CA ALA A 216 -2.92 0.78 -17.15
C ALA A 216 -1.88 -0.03 -17.95
N ILE A 217 -1.82 -1.34 -17.70
CA ILE A 217 -1.05 -2.28 -18.49
C ILE A 217 -1.81 -2.59 -19.78
N GLU A 218 -1.11 -2.57 -20.92
CA GLU A 218 -1.68 -2.73 -22.26
C GLU A 218 -1.02 -3.88 -23.05
N SER A 219 -1.68 -4.27 -24.15
CA SER A 219 -1.10 -5.11 -25.21
C SER A 219 -0.39 -6.39 -24.71
N HIS A 220 0.91 -6.53 -24.98
CA HIS A 220 1.67 -7.73 -24.65
C HIS A 220 1.84 -7.90 -23.14
N ASP A 221 2.16 -6.81 -22.44
CA ASP A 221 2.30 -6.80 -21.00
C ASP A 221 1.00 -7.18 -20.31
N TRP A 222 -0.15 -6.76 -20.84
CA TRP A 222 -1.45 -7.15 -20.27
C TRP A 222 -1.65 -8.65 -20.36
N ARG A 223 -1.31 -9.28 -21.49
CA ARG A 223 -1.43 -10.74 -21.67
C ARG A 223 -0.54 -11.49 -20.69
N ILE A 224 0.70 -11.04 -20.52
CA ILE A 224 1.68 -11.68 -19.64
C ILE A 224 1.34 -11.45 -18.17
N VAL A 225 1.18 -10.19 -17.76
CA VAL A 225 1.02 -9.81 -16.36
C VAL A 225 -0.34 -10.20 -15.82
N THR A 226 -1.39 -10.15 -16.64
CA THR A 226 -2.76 -10.47 -16.18
C THR A 226 -3.23 -11.88 -16.52
N GLY A 227 -2.48 -12.63 -17.32
CA GLY A 227 -2.94 -13.92 -17.83
C GLY A 227 -4.19 -13.79 -18.73
N CYS A 228 -4.30 -12.66 -19.44
CA CYS A 228 -5.46 -12.30 -20.26
C CYS A 228 -6.78 -12.17 -19.47
N ASP A 229 -6.75 -11.66 -18.23
CA ASP A 229 -7.96 -11.52 -17.39
C ASP A 229 -8.96 -10.53 -17.99
N PRO A 230 -10.13 -10.98 -18.50
CA PRO A 230 -11.09 -10.12 -19.19
C PRO A 230 -11.75 -9.08 -18.28
N LYS A 231 -11.62 -9.18 -16.95
CA LYS A 231 -12.11 -8.18 -16.00
C LYS A 231 -11.14 -7.02 -15.79
N ASN A 232 -9.86 -7.21 -16.11
CA ASN A 232 -8.79 -6.23 -15.93
C ASN A 232 -8.31 -5.68 -17.28
N THR A 233 -9.22 -5.43 -18.22
CA THR A 233 -8.93 -4.75 -19.49
C THR A 233 -8.40 -3.34 -19.27
N ARG A 234 -7.91 -2.70 -20.34
CA ARG A 234 -7.35 -1.33 -20.30
C ARG A 234 -8.29 -0.35 -19.58
N TRP A 235 -7.78 0.33 -18.54
CA TRP A 235 -8.51 1.31 -17.71
C TRP A 235 -9.75 0.75 -16.99
N SER A 236 -9.77 -0.55 -16.70
CA SER A 236 -10.89 -1.23 -16.05
C SER A 236 -10.49 -1.88 -14.74
N TYR A 237 -11.38 -1.83 -13.75
CA TYR A 237 -11.24 -2.50 -12.45
C TYR A 237 -9.88 -2.22 -11.79
N HIS A 238 -9.03 -3.23 -11.56
CA HIS A 238 -7.71 -3.03 -10.96
C HIS A 238 -6.67 -2.47 -11.96
N ASN A 239 -6.98 -2.46 -13.27
CA ASN A 239 -6.10 -2.00 -14.32
C ASN A 239 -6.27 -0.51 -14.66
N GLY A 240 -6.07 0.35 -13.66
CA GLY A 240 -6.16 1.81 -13.81
C GLY A 240 -7.58 2.39 -13.85
N GLY A 241 -8.58 1.59 -13.47
CA GLY A 241 -9.96 2.07 -13.31
C GLY A 241 -10.09 3.05 -12.14
N PRO A 242 -11.09 3.96 -12.17
CA PRO A 242 -11.42 4.83 -11.04
C PRO A 242 -12.18 4.05 -9.95
N TRP A 243 -11.85 4.31 -8.69
CA TRP A 243 -12.48 3.75 -7.49
C TRP A 243 -12.90 4.90 -6.57
N PRO A 244 -14.20 5.24 -6.47
CA PRO A 244 -14.69 6.35 -5.65
C PRO A 244 -14.85 6.02 -4.16
N GLY A 245 -14.34 4.86 -3.72
CA GLY A 245 -14.60 4.26 -2.41
C GLY A 245 -13.73 4.76 -1.28
#